data_AF-A0A6M1T2J1-F1
#
_entry.id   AF-A0A6M1T2J1-F1
#
_cell.length_a   1.000
_cell.length_b   1.000
_cell.length_c   1.000
_cell.angle_alpha   90.00
_cell.angle_beta   90.00
_cell.angle_gamma   90.00
#
_symmetry.space_group_name_H-M   'P 1'
#
loop_
_entity.id
_entity.type
_entity.pdbx_description
1 polymer ?
#
loop_
_entity_poly.entity_id
_entity_poly.type
_entity_poly.pdbx_seq_one_letter_code
_entity_poly.pdbx_strand_id
1 'polypeptide(L)' 'MEKQRWQRIERIIEESWTFETLQEKKAHAKKACNNNTQLYKEVIALLKGIRHAERDGFME' A
#
# COMPACT_ATOMS: atom_id res chain seq x y z
N MET A 1 -10.73 3.48 -15.44
CA MET A 1 -10.20 2.92 -14.18
C MET A 1 -11.32 2.91 -13.15
N GLU A 2 -11.68 1.75 -12.61
CA GLU A 2 -12.80 1.61 -11.67
C GLU A 2 -12.55 2.42 -10.38
N LYS A 3 -13.37 3.45 -10.13
CA LYS A 3 -13.31 4.26 -8.89
C LYS A 3 -13.29 3.38 -7.63
N GLN A 4 -14.06 2.29 -7.62
CA GLN A 4 -14.13 1.35 -6.49
C GLN A 4 -12.79 0.66 -6.20
N ARG A 5 -12.00 0.36 -7.23
CA ARG A 5 -10.70 -0.28 -7.08
C ARG A 5 -9.69 0.67 -6.44
N TRP A 6 -9.68 1.94 -6.87
CA TRP A 6 -8.83 2.97 -6.26
C TRP A 6 -9.20 3.27 -4.80
N GLN A 7 -10.49 3.39 -4.48
CA GLN A 7 -10.94 3.58 -3.09
C GLN A 7 -10.49 2.44 -2.18
N ARG A 8 -10.51 1.20 -2.69
CA ARG A 8 -10.04 0.04 -1.93
C ARG A 8 -8.54 0.06 -1.72
N ILE A 9 -7.76 0.45 -2.73
CA ILE A 9 -6.30 0.61 -2.61
C ILE A 9 -5.96 1.70 -1.59
N GLU A 10 -6.58 2.87 -1.71
CA GLU A 10 -6.36 4.02 -0.83
C GLU A 10 -6.61 3.65 0.63
N ARG A 11 -7.75 3.02 0.91
CA ARG A 11 -8.07 2.53 2.25
C ARG A 11 -7.02 1.56 2.79
N ILE A 12 -6.55 0.60 1.99
CA ILE A 12 -5.53 -0.36 2.42
C ILE A 12 -4.20 0.35 2.71
N ILE A 13 -3.83 1.36 1.90
CA ILE A 13 -2.61 2.15 2.10
C ILE A 13 -2.72 2.97 3.39
N GLU A 14 -3.86 3.63 3.61
CA GLU A 14 -4.14 4.43 4.81
C GLU A 14 -4.11 3.58 6.08
N GLU A 15 -4.81 2.43 6.08
CA GLU A 15 -4.77 1.47 7.20
C GLU A 15 -3.34 0.92 7.40
N SER A 16 -2.59 0.71 6.32
CA SER A 16 -1.20 0.28 6.38
C SER A 16 -0.27 1.36 6.95
N TRP A 17 -0.66 2.63 6.96
CA TRP A 17 0.18 3.72 7.47
C TRP A 17 0.34 3.67 8.99
N THR A 18 -0.60 3.04 9.68
CA THR A 18 -0.57 2.85 11.14
C THR A 18 0.56 1.92 11.61
N PHE A 19 1.15 1.13 10.72
CA PHE A 19 2.25 0.23 11.05
C PHE A 19 3.61 0.89 10.80
N GLU A 20 4.55 0.69 11.72
CA GLU A 20 5.90 1.26 11.61
C GLU A 20 6.76 0.51 10.60
N THR A 21 6.64 -0.83 10.54
CA THR A 21 7.53 -1.65 9.73
C THR A 21 6.93 -2.00 8.37
N LEU A 22 7.77 -1.99 7.31
CA LEU A 22 7.32 -2.43 5.99
C LEU A 22 6.81 -3.89 6.00
N GLN A 23 7.32 -4.73 6.89
CA GLN A 23 6.86 -6.12 7.02
C GLN A 23 5.39 -6.19 7.46
N GLU A 24 5.00 -5.38 8.45
CA GLU A 24 3.63 -5.29 8.91
C GLU A 24 2.70 -4.68 7.86
N LYS A 25 3.14 -3.62 7.18
CA LYS A 25 2.40 -3.03 6.04
C LYS A 25 2.11 -4.08 4.96
N LYS A 26 3.10 -4.91 4.61
CA LYS A 26 2.93 -6.01 3.64
C LYS A 26 1.98 -7.10 4.15
N ALA A 27 2.07 -7.46 5.42
CA ALA A 27 1.20 -8.47 6.02
C ALA A 27 -0.27 -8.01 6.06
N HIS A 28 -0.50 -6.74 6.41
CA HIS A 28 -1.83 -6.11 6.35
C HIS A 28 -2.35 -6.09 4.91
N ALA A 29 -1.57 -5.56 3.95
CA ALA A 29 -1.95 -5.52 2.55
C ALA A 29 -2.32 -6.91 1.99
N LYS A 30 -1.56 -7.95 2.38
CA LYS A 30 -1.84 -9.34 1.96
C LYS A 30 -3.18 -9.83 2.50
N LYS A 31 -3.50 -9.54 3.76
CA LYS A 31 -4.80 -9.87 4.37
C LYS A 31 -5.95 -9.08 3.72
N ALA A 32 -5.79 -7.77 3.55
CA ALA A 32 -6.83 -6.89 3.03
C ALA A 32 -7.15 -7.16 1.54
N CYS A 33 -6.18 -7.64 0.77
CA CYS A 33 -6.38 -8.03 -0.63
C CYS A 33 -7.09 -9.38 -0.80
N ASN A 34 -7.25 -10.18 0.26
CA ASN A 34 -8.01 -11.46 0.28
C ASN A 34 -7.81 -12.34 -0.97
N ASN A 35 -6.57 -12.77 -1.24
CA ASN A 35 -6.14 -13.54 -2.42
C ASN A 35 -6.27 -12.86 -3.79
N ASN A 36 -6.65 -11.58 -3.86
CA ASN A 36 -6.56 -10.80 -5.08
C ASN A 36 -5.09 -10.39 -5.33
N THR A 37 -4.35 -11.26 -6.03
CA THR A 37 -2.93 -11.08 -6.33
C THR A 37 -2.64 -9.81 -7.13
N GLN A 38 -3.57 -9.38 -7.98
CA GLN A 38 -3.40 -8.17 -8.79
C GLN A 38 -3.51 -6.91 -7.92
N LEU A 39 -4.53 -6.85 -7.07
CA LEU A 39 -4.70 -5.76 -6.10
C LEU A 39 -3.51 -5.68 -5.13
N TYR A 40 -3.04 -6.82 -4.65
CA TYR A 40 -1.86 -6.88 -3.78
C TYR A 40 -0.60 -6.32 -4.46
N LYS A 41 -0.37 -6.65 -5.75
CA LYS A 41 0.76 -6.10 -6.51
C LYS A 41 0.68 -4.58 -6.62
N GLU A 42 -0.50 -4.02 -6.88
CA GLU A 42 -0.72 -2.57 -6.96
C GLU A 42 -0.43 -1.88 -5.63
N VAL A 43 -1.00 -2.38 -4.52
CA VAL A 43 -0.78 -1.84 -3.17
C VAL A 43 0.71 -1.88 -2.80
N ILE A 44 1.39 -2.99 -3.09
CA ILE A 44 2.82 -3.15 -2.77
C ILE A 44 3.70 -2.23 -3.62
N ALA A 45 3.36 -2.03 -4.90
CA ALA A 45 4.07 -1.09 -5.76
C ALA A 45 3.97 0.34 -5.20
N LEU A 46 2.77 0.74 -4.76
CA LEU A 46 2.54 2.04 -4.13
C LEU A 46 3.30 2.19 -2.80
N LEU A 47 3.21 1.21 -1.89
CA LEU A 47 3.95 1.24 -0.62
C LEU A 47 5.47 1.36 -0.84
N LYS A 48 6.02 0.70 -1.86
CA LYS A 48 7.44 0.82 -2.21
C LYS A 48 7.76 2.19 -2.80
N GLY A 49 6.90 2.71 -3.68
CA GLY A 49 7.08 4.03 -4.28
C GLY A 49 7.05 5.14 -3.23
N ILE A 50 6.12 5.07 -2.27
CA ILE A 50 6.03 6.02 -1.17
C ILE A 50 7.29 5.93 -0.29
N ARG A 51 7.70 4.72 0.10
CA ARG A 51 8.95 4.53 0.87
C ARG A 51 10.18 5.06 0.13
N HIS A 52 10.23 4.92 -1.19
CA HIS A 52 11.31 5.45 -2.00
C HIS A 52 11.29 6.98 -2.01
N ALA A 53 10.11 7.60 -2.16
CA ALA A 53 9.95 9.06 -2.09
C ALA A 53 10.32 9.62 -0.71
N GLU A 54 9.94 8.94 0.39
CA GLU A 54 10.36 9.29 1.75
C GLU A 54 11.88 9.19 1.92
N ARG A 55 12.51 8.17 1.32
CA ARG A 55 13.96 7.94 1.42
C ARG A 55 14.79 8.91 0.57
N ASP A 56 14.27 9.31 -0.59
CA ASP A 56 14.93 10.26 -1.49
C ASP A 56 14.72 11.72 -1.06
N GLY A 57 14.09 11.98 0.09
CA GLY A 57 13.93 13.34 0.62
C GLY A 57 12.92 14.20 -0.16
N PHE A 58 12.02 13.58 -0.93
CA PHE A 58 10.99 14.30 -1.68
C PHE A 58 9.81 14.79 -0.81
N MET A 59 9.84 14.52 0.50
CA MET A 59 8.93 15.09 1.50
C MET A 59 9.69 16.07 2.44
N GLU A 60 10.56 16.91 1.88
CA GLU A 60 11.02 18.15 2.50
C GLU A 60 10.49 19.38 1.75
#